data_AF-A0A926A3E8-F1
#
_entry.id   AF-A0A926A3E8-F1
#
_cell.length_a   1.000
_cell.length_b   1.000
_cell.length_c   1.000
_cell.angle_alpha   90.00
_cell.angle_beta   90.00
_cell.angle_gamma   90.00
#
_symmetry.space_group_name_H-M   'P 1'
#
loop_
_entity.id
_entity.type
_entity.pdbx_description
1 polymer ?
#
loop_
_entity_poly.entity_id
_entity_poly.type
_entity_poly.pdbx_seq_one_letter_code
_entity_poly.pdbx_strand_id
1 'polypeptide(L)'
;MDFRKKFRFYLAANVALGAVSIVAGKDVMFFTGMWTFYMAYKYAKLWSNDRDWRDVLYQPQHRMLGEVLSHLNDSFMATFSRKHREQLKAEGRLGNKMGITLSTKRRIPGQEAPPLQVGAGGVATAANTFAATPEILGEYVDVVTRARNDRDEVVRILSYLPAPERARIPEVEKTANALVQKIEAIAMAMARSAREMGGRTLAAIDVEIAQLESEANPFDTARSETRVRRLAQLRRERRVVMDADRVRDQNVAHLESCRLALENVRLDLVRLRTGNSSVQNVTQIAEQAMALAREVDLAVAAAGEVRDLTKVRSSRTSA
;
A
#
# COMPACT_ATOMS: atom_id res chain seq x y z
N MET A 1 35.77 20.77 -6.79
CA MET A 1 35.05 19.82 -7.67
C MET A 1 35.50 18.36 -7.49
N ASP A 2 36.75 18.08 -7.10
CA ASP A 2 37.29 16.70 -7.03
C ASP A 2 36.62 15.76 -6.02
N PHE A 3 36.13 16.28 -4.89
CA PHE A 3 35.45 15.45 -3.89
C PHE A 3 34.14 14.84 -4.42
N ARG A 4 33.40 15.57 -5.28
CA ARG A 4 32.13 15.10 -5.86
C ARG A 4 32.31 13.90 -6.78
N LYS A 5 33.31 13.96 -7.66
CA LYS A 5 33.66 12.84 -8.56
C LYS A 5 34.13 11.63 -7.75
N LYS A 6 34.97 11.86 -6.73
CA LYS A 6 35.46 10.81 -5.82
C LYS A 6 34.34 10.19 -4.98
N PHE A 7 33.35 10.97 -4.53
CA PHE A 7 32.19 10.48 -3.79
C PHE A 7 31.22 9.67 -4.65
N ARG A 8 30.87 10.16 -5.84
CA ARG A 8 30.03 9.41 -6.80
C ARG A 8 30.69 8.09 -7.21
N PHE A 9 31.99 8.12 -7.47
CA PHE A 9 32.77 6.92 -7.77
C PHE A 9 32.79 5.95 -6.58
N TYR A 10 33.01 6.44 -5.36
CA TYR A 10 32.97 5.63 -4.14
C TYR A 10 31.60 4.98 -3.91
N LEU A 11 30.51 5.70 -4.13
CA LEU A 11 29.16 5.17 -3.90
C LEU A 11 28.79 4.09 -4.94
N ALA A 12 29.11 4.33 -6.21
CA ALA A 12 28.96 3.33 -7.27
C ALA A 12 29.87 2.11 -7.04
N ALA A 13 31.12 2.32 -6.61
CA ALA A 13 32.07 1.25 -6.33
C ALA A 13 31.65 0.39 -5.13
N ASN A 14 31.07 0.95 -4.07
CA ASN A 14 30.58 0.16 -2.93
C ASN A 14 29.32 -0.62 -3.25
N VAL A 15 28.41 -0.08 -4.07
CA VAL A 15 27.25 -0.83 -4.58
C VAL A 15 27.71 -2.01 -5.43
N ALA A 16 28.71 -1.80 -6.30
CA ALA A 16 29.31 -2.86 -7.12
C ALA A 16 30.08 -3.88 -6.28
N LEU A 17 30.90 -3.45 -5.31
CA LEU A 17 31.64 -4.35 -4.40
C LEU A 17 30.69 -5.16 -3.51
N GLY A 18 29.60 -4.56 -3.03
CA GLY A 18 28.57 -5.27 -2.28
C GLY A 18 27.92 -6.38 -3.10
N ALA A 19 27.59 -6.09 -4.37
CA ALA A 19 27.08 -7.10 -5.29
C ALA A 19 28.11 -8.22 -5.57
N VAL A 20 29.40 -7.90 -5.72
CA VAL A 20 30.48 -8.88 -5.91
C VAL A 20 30.74 -9.70 -4.64
N SER A 21 30.68 -9.10 -3.45
CA SER A 21 30.85 -9.78 -2.16
C SER A 21 29.76 -10.85 -1.93
N ILE A 22 28.51 -10.54 -2.27
CA ILE A 22 27.37 -11.47 -2.17
C ILE A 22 27.52 -12.67 -3.13
N VAL A 23 28.16 -12.48 -4.28
CA VAL A 23 28.30 -13.51 -5.32
C VAL A 23 29.60 -14.32 -5.20
N ALA A 24 30.70 -13.71 -4.76
CA ALA A 24 32.03 -14.33 -4.74
C ALA A 24 32.47 -14.84 -3.36
N GLY A 25 31.69 -14.59 -2.29
CA GLY A 25 31.95 -15.11 -0.94
C GLY A 25 33.25 -14.64 -0.28
N LYS A 26 33.94 -13.64 -0.86
CA LYS A 26 35.16 -13.05 -0.32
C LYS A 26 34.85 -11.80 0.50
N ASP A 27 35.49 -11.74 1.66
CA ASP A 27 35.29 -10.66 2.62
C ASP A 27 36.13 -9.43 2.22
N VAL A 28 35.48 -8.49 1.52
CA VAL A 28 36.07 -7.20 1.11
C VAL A 28 35.75 -6.07 2.11
N MET A 29 35.17 -6.41 3.27
CA MET A 29 34.79 -5.45 4.31
C MET A 29 35.96 -4.62 4.85
N PHE A 30 37.17 -5.19 4.93
CA PHE A 30 38.33 -4.46 5.47
C PHE A 30 38.74 -3.27 4.57
N PHE A 31 38.77 -3.46 3.25
CA PHE A 31 39.13 -2.41 2.29
C PHE A 31 38.02 -1.36 2.12
N THR A 32 36.76 -1.78 2.13
CA THR A 32 35.60 -0.87 2.07
C THR A 32 35.45 -0.07 3.36
N GLY A 33 35.70 -0.68 4.53
CA GLY A 33 35.73 0.00 5.82
C GLY A 33 36.78 1.10 5.88
N MET A 34 38.03 0.77 5.52
CA MET A 34 39.13 1.75 5.49
C MET A 34 38.86 2.90 4.51
N TRP A 35 38.29 2.60 3.33
CA TRP A 35 37.90 3.62 2.34
C TRP A 35 36.75 4.50 2.86
N THR A 36 35.78 3.91 3.57
CA THR A 36 34.66 4.64 4.17
C THR A 36 35.13 5.62 5.23
N PHE A 37 36.04 5.19 6.12
CA PHE A 37 36.65 6.06 7.12
C PHE A 37 37.48 7.19 6.47
N TYR A 38 38.22 6.91 5.41
CA TYR A 38 38.96 7.92 4.65
C TYR A 38 38.04 8.99 4.01
N MET A 39 36.90 8.56 3.45
CA MET A 39 35.91 9.46 2.87
C MET A 39 35.19 10.28 3.94
N ALA A 40 34.89 9.69 5.10
CA ALA A 40 34.32 10.38 6.25
C ALA A 40 35.27 11.43 6.83
N TYR A 41 36.58 11.13 6.92
CA TYR A 41 37.60 12.10 7.34
C TYR A 41 37.71 13.28 6.36
N LYS A 42 37.69 13.01 5.05
CA LYS A 42 37.67 14.07 4.02
C LYS A 42 36.40 14.91 4.07
N TYR A 43 35.26 14.30 4.41
CA TYR A 43 33.99 14.99 4.64
C TYR A 43 34.04 15.90 5.88
N ALA A 44 34.57 15.42 7.00
CA ALA A 44 34.75 16.21 8.22
C ALA A 44 35.69 17.41 8.01
N LYS A 45 36.77 17.22 7.22
CA LYS A 45 37.72 18.30 6.87
C LYS A 45 37.13 19.35 5.91
N LEU A 46 36.03 19.05 5.22
CA LEU A 46 35.28 20.03 4.44
C LEU A 46 34.36 20.89 5.33
N TRP A 47 33.88 20.32 6.44
CA TRP A 47 33.00 20.96 7.42
C TRP A 47 33.73 22.00 8.29
N SER A 48 35.03 21.81 8.54
CA SER A 48 35.85 22.72 9.37
C SER A 48 36.32 23.99 8.66
N ASN A 49 36.11 24.11 7.34
CA ASN A 49 36.66 25.19 6.52
C ASN A 49 35.58 26.12 5.92
N ASP A 50 34.45 26.27 6.61
CA ASP A 50 33.42 27.30 6.35
C ASP A 50 32.88 27.32 4.90
N ARG A 51 32.73 26.13 4.29
CA ARG A 51 32.14 25.97 2.95
C ARG A 51 30.82 25.23 3.03
N ASP A 52 29.78 25.92 2.55
CA ASP A 52 28.38 25.52 2.67
C ASP A 52 28.06 24.25 1.88
N TRP A 53 27.37 23.32 2.53
CA TRP A 53 27.05 21.97 2.04
C TRP A 53 26.14 21.96 0.81
N ARG A 54 25.38 23.04 0.61
CA ARG A 54 24.43 23.21 -0.48
C ARG A 54 25.10 23.32 -1.85
N ASP A 55 26.30 23.86 -1.93
CA ASP A 55 26.97 24.13 -3.21
C ASP A 55 27.62 22.87 -3.83
N VAL A 56 27.78 21.81 -3.03
CA VAL A 56 28.41 20.54 -3.44
C VAL A 56 27.41 19.53 -4.01
N LEU A 57 26.12 19.67 -3.68
CA LEU A 57 25.05 18.75 -4.08
C LEU A 57 23.97 19.37 -4.98
N TYR A 58 23.94 20.70 -5.18
CA TYR A 58 23.02 21.32 -6.12
C TYR A 58 23.56 21.35 -7.57
N GLN A 59 22.77 20.81 -8.49
CA GLN A 59 22.69 21.26 -9.88
C GLN A 59 21.36 22.02 -10.05
N PRO A 60 21.25 22.93 -11.05
CA PRO A 60 20.03 23.68 -11.27
C PRO A 60 18.89 22.74 -11.64
N GLN A 61 17.69 23.02 -11.11
CA GLN A 61 16.43 22.48 -11.59
C GLN A 61 16.47 22.45 -13.12
N HIS A 62 16.33 21.27 -13.74
CA HIS A 62 15.53 20.93 -14.95
C HIS A 62 15.70 19.44 -15.35
N ARG A 63 16.04 18.54 -14.41
CA ARG A 63 15.91 17.09 -14.60
C ARG A 63 15.30 16.49 -13.34
N MET A 64 14.16 15.83 -13.51
CA MET A 64 13.32 15.37 -12.42
C MET A 64 14.02 14.22 -11.69
N LEU A 65 14.14 14.32 -10.35
CA LEU A 65 14.68 13.26 -9.49
C LEU A 65 13.92 11.92 -9.63
N GLY A 66 12.67 11.97 -10.11
CA GLY A 66 11.89 10.80 -10.48
C GLY A 66 12.47 9.98 -11.65
N GLU A 67 13.22 10.61 -12.56
CA GLU A 67 13.81 9.91 -13.73
C GLU A 67 15.12 9.20 -13.38
N VAL A 68 15.90 9.74 -12.44
CA VAL A 68 17.12 9.08 -11.95
C VAL A 68 16.77 7.92 -11.00
N LEU A 69 15.72 8.07 -10.20
CA LEU A 69 15.17 7.00 -9.36
C LEU A 69 14.41 5.95 -10.18
N SER A 70 13.75 6.32 -11.27
CA SER A 70 13.14 5.35 -12.19
C SER A 70 14.21 4.53 -12.91
N HIS A 71 15.32 5.12 -13.36
CA HIS A 71 16.42 4.34 -13.95
C HIS A 71 17.12 3.41 -12.93
N LEU A 72 17.18 3.79 -11.65
CA LEU A 72 17.69 2.91 -10.59
C LEU A 72 16.70 1.79 -10.24
N ASN A 73 15.42 2.09 -10.10
CA ASN A 73 14.36 1.11 -9.83
C ASN A 73 14.16 0.15 -11.02
N ASP A 74 14.13 0.68 -12.25
CA ASP A 74 13.98 -0.11 -13.48
C ASP A 74 15.24 -0.95 -13.75
N SER A 75 16.45 -0.43 -13.50
CA SER A 75 17.67 -1.23 -13.67
C SER A 75 17.84 -2.28 -12.57
N PHE A 76 17.31 -2.03 -11.36
CA PHE A 76 17.25 -3.01 -10.26
C PHE A 76 16.19 -4.10 -10.53
N MET A 77 15.01 -3.71 -11.02
CA MET A 77 13.94 -4.66 -11.39
C MET A 77 14.21 -5.39 -12.71
N ALA A 78 14.95 -4.79 -13.65
CA ALA A 78 15.35 -5.45 -14.90
C ALA A 78 16.43 -6.52 -14.68
N THR A 79 17.37 -6.29 -13.75
CA THR A 79 18.38 -7.30 -13.39
C THR A 79 17.78 -8.41 -12.53
N PHE A 80 16.84 -8.08 -11.63
CA PHE A 80 16.11 -9.09 -10.85
C PHE A 80 15.16 -9.93 -11.73
N SER A 81 14.48 -9.33 -12.71
CA SER A 81 13.56 -10.04 -13.62
C SER A 81 14.25 -10.89 -14.69
N ARG A 82 15.43 -10.47 -15.19
CA ARG A 82 16.24 -11.30 -16.11
C ARG A 82 16.80 -12.52 -15.38
N LYS A 83 17.40 -12.34 -14.21
CA LYS A 83 17.98 -13.44 -13.43
C LYS A 83 16.92 -14.42 -12.92
N HIS A 84 15.73 -13.93 -12.53
CA HIS A 84 14.62 -14.78 -12.10
C HIS A 84 13.99 -15.55 -13.28
N ARG A 85 13.88 -14.93 -14.47
CA ARG A 85 13.42 -15.63 -15.69
C ARG A 85 14.42 -16.65 -16.22
N GLU A 86 15.72 -16.38 -16.11
CA GLU A 86 16.77 -17.32 -16.53
C GLU A 86 16.93 -18.47 -15.53
N GLN A 87 16.76 -18.22 -14.23
CA GLN A 87 16.68 -19.29 -13.22
C GLN A 87 15.46 -20.20 -13.46
N LEU A 88 14.30 -19.65 -13.83
CA LEU A 88 13.11 -20.44 -14.17
C LEU A 88 13.24 -21.23 -15.49
N LYS A 89 14.10 -20.77 -16.43
CA LYS A 89 14.44 -21.51 -17.65
C LYS A 89 15.51 -22.58 -17.39
N ALA A 90 16.50 -22.30 -16.54
CA ALA A 90 17.55 -23.23 -16.15
C ALA A 90 17.05 -24.37 -15.24
N GLU A 91 16.03 -24.10 -14.40
CA GLU A 91 15.34 -25.12 -13.61
C GLU A 91 14.31 -25.95 -14.42
N GLY A 92 14.17 -25.74 -15.73
CA GLY A 92 13.31 -26.53 -16.60
C GLY A 92 11.80 -26.45 -16.28
N ARG A 93 11.37 -25.43 -15.52
CA ARG A 93 10.01 -25.32 -14.96
C ARG A 93 9.00 -24.53 -15.80
N LEU A 94 9.38 -24.11 -17.01
CA LEU A 94 8.45 -23.50 -17.98
C LEU A 94 7.93 -24.53 -19.00
N GLY A 95 7.41 -25.64 -18.46
CA GLY A 95 6.58 -26.59 -19.21
C GLY A 95 5.30 -26.83 -18.44
N ASN A 96 4.24 -26.10 -18.79
CA ASN A 96 2.85 -26.27 -18.34
C ASN A 96 2.63 -26.37 -16.82
N LYS A 97 2.17 -25.26 -16.20
CA LYS A 97 1.15 -25.25 -15.13
C LYS A 97 0.81 -23.81 -14.73
N MET A 98 -0.33 -23.34 -15.22
CA MET A 98 -1.12 -22.28 -14.58
C MET A 98 -1.65 -22.84 -13.25
N GLY A 99 -1.16 -22.32 -12.13
CA GLY A 99 -1.56 -22.74 -10.79
C GLY A 99 -0.94 -21.81 -9.76
N ILE A 100 -1.64 -20.70 -9.47
CA ILE A 100 -1.25 -19.75 -8.43
C ILE A 100 -1.52 -20.42 -7.08
N THR A 101 -0.47 -20.85 -6.39
CA THR A 101 -0.53 -21.26 -4.99
C THR A 101 0.03 -20.13 -4.12
N LEU A 102 -0.87 -19.43 -3.43
CA LEU A 102 -0.52 -18.49 -2.36
C LEU A 102 -0.06 -19.30 -1.14
N SER A 103 1.24 -19.26 -0.89
CA SER A 103 1.91 -19.90 0.24
C SER A 103 1.52 -19.19 1.54
N THR A 104 0.61 -19.79 2.31
CA THR A 104 0.30 -19.36 3.69
C THR A 104 1.20 -20.10 4.67
N LYS A 105 1.85 -19.33 5.52
CA LYS A 105 2.74 -19.76 6.60
C LYS A 105 2.02 -20.73 7.55
N ARG A 106 2.64 -21.90 7.70
CA ARG A 106 2.29 -23.05 8.56
C ARG A 106 1.81 -22.65 9.97
N ARG A 107 0.57 -23.04 10.30
CA ARG A 107 -0.03 -23.03 11.66
C ARG A 107 0.53 -24.22 12.46
N ILE A 108 0.98 -23.97 13.68
CA ILE A 108 1.39 -25.00 14.65
C ILE A 108 0.12 -25.46 15.40
N PRO A 109 -0.15 -26.76 15.57
CA PRO A 109 -1.33 -27.25 16.31
C PRO A 109 -1.02 -27.35 17.81
N GLY A 110 -1.95 -26.89 18.68
CA GLY A 110 -1.91 -27.21 20.11
C GLY A 110 -2.17 -26.07 21.11
N GLN A 111 -3.07 -25.13 20.84
CA GLN A 111 -3.48 -24.17 21.89
C GLN A 111 -5.00 -23.96 21.88
N GLU A 112 -5.67 -24.65 22.79
CA GLU A 112 -7.06 -24.41 23.16
C GLU A 112 -7.19 -23.03 23.80
N ALA A 113 -8.15 -22.23 23.35
CA ALA A 113 -8.55 -20.97 23.96
C ALA A 113 -9.94 -21.16 24.63
N PRO A 114 -10.17 -20.59 25.83
CA PRO A 114 -11.41 -20.78 26.59
C PRO A 114 -12.60 -20.03 25.97
N PRO A 115 -13.85 -20.44 26.29
CA PRO A 115 -15.05 -19.84 25.72
C PRO A 115 -15.33 -18.48 26.38
N LEU A 116 -15.30 -17.40 25.61
CA LEU A 116 -15.86 -16.12 26.04
C LEU A 116 -17.32 -16.01 25.60
N GLN A 117 -18.18 -15.94 26.61
CA GLN A 117 -19.62 -15.76 26.52
C GLN A 117 -19.95 -14.44 25.83
N VAL A 118 -20.81 -14.51 24.81
CA VAL A 118 -21.39 -13.34 24.14
C VAL A 118 -22.51 -12.82 25.03
N GLY A 119 -22.20 -11.80 25.84
CA GLY A 119 -23.19 -11.04 26.58
C GLY A 119 -24.03 -10.19 25.63
N ALA A 120 -25.34 -10.41 25.65
CA ALA A 120 -26.34 -9.60 24.98
C ALA A 120 -26.33 -8.17 25.56
N GLY A 121 -25.61 -7.27 24.90
CA GLY A 121 -25.65 -5.83 25.10
C GLY A 121 -25.78 -5.17 23.74
N GLY A 122 -27.03 -5.06 23.27
CA GLY A 122 -27.36 -4.40 22.01
C GLY A 122 -27.04 -2.92 22.06
N VAL A 123 -25.81 -2.55 21.72
CA VAL A 123 -25.56 -1.28 21.06
C VAL A 123 -25.81 -1.56 19.59
N ALA A 124 -27.01 -1.23 19.13
CA ALA A 124 -27.28 -1.10 17.71
C ALA A 124 -26.26 -0.13 17.14
N THR A 125 -25.18 -0.65 16.55
CA THR A 125 -24.49 0.04 15.47
C THR A 125 -25.56 0.27 14.44
N ALA A 126 -26.06 1.50 14.40
CA ALA A 126 -26.90 1.99 13.33
C ALA A 126 -26.11 1.80 12.04
N ALA A 127 -26.29 0.63 11.42
CA ALA A 127 -26.02 0.38 10.04
C ALA A 127 -26.99 1.29 9.28
N ASN A 128 -26.59 2.55 9.17
CA ASN A 128 -27.19 3.44 8.23
C ASN A 128 -26.71 2.95 6.87
N THR A 129 -27.42 1.95 6.34
CA THR A 129 -27.32 1.48 4.97
C THR A 129 -27.86 2.60 4.10
N PHE A 130 -27.16 3.73 4.05
CA PHE A 130 -27.34 4.68 2.97
C PHE A 130 -27.05 3.87 1.72
N ALA A 131 -28.08 3.60 0.93
CA ALA A 131 -27.91 3.01 -0.38
C ALA A 131 -26.81 3.82 -1.08
N ALA A 132 -25.79 3.14 -1.60
CA ALA A 132 -24.71 3.78 -2.32
C ALA A 132 -25.30 4.40 -3.62
N THR A 133 -25.79 5.62 -3.49
CA THR A 133 -26.35 6.43 -4.57
C THR A 133 -25.21 7.04 -5.39
N PRO A 134 -25.43 7.30 -6.68
CA PRO A 134 -24.37 7.83 -7.55
C PRO A 134 -23.79 9.16 -7.04
N GLU A 135 -24.62 9.99 -6.41
CA GLU A 135 -24.20 11.26 -5.79
C GLU A 135 -23.21 11.06 -4.63
N ILE A 136 -23.42 10.04 -3.79
CA ILE A 136 -22.54 9.75 -2.64
C ILE A 136 -21.20 9.17 -3.11
N LEU A 137 -21.23 8.35 -4.17
CA LEU A 137 -20.09 7.61 -4.69
C LEU A 137 -19.14 8.48 -5.52
N GLY A 138 -19.64 9.52 -6.20
CA GLY A 138 -18.80 10.42 -7.00
C GLY A 138 -17.98 9.69 -8.07
N GLU A 139 -16.65 9.74 -7.96
CA GLU A 139 -15.72 9.08 -8.89
C GLU A 139 -15.81 7.54 -8.88
N TYR A 140 -16.32 6.93 -7.81
CA TYR A 140 -16.35 5.47 -7.65
C TYR A 140 -17.62 4.80 -8.21
N VAL A 141 -18.49 5.56 -8.89
CA VAL A 141 -19.76 5.05 -9.44
C VAL A 141 -19.55 3.90 -10.42
N ASP A 142 -18.60 4.03 -11.33
CA ASP A 142 -18.35 3.02 -12.36
C ASP A 142 -17.84 1.72 -11.77
N VAL A 143 -16.99 1.81 -10.74
CA VAL A 143 -16.44 0.64 -10.04
C VAL A 143 -17.55 -0.12 -9.31
N VAL A 144 -18.40 0.58 -8.57
CA VAL A 144 -19.51 -0.03 -7.84
C VAL A 144 -20.56 -0.61 -8.80
N THR A 145 -20.87 0.10 -9.88
CA THR A 145 -21.82 -0.36 -10.90
C THR A 145 -21.32 -1.62 -11.59
N ARG A 146 -20.03 -1.66 -11.96
CA ARG A 146 -19.42 -2.88 -12.52
C ARG A 146 -19.47 -4.04 -11.54
N ALA A 147 -19.16 -3.82 -10.26
CA ALA A 147 -19.24 -4.86 -9.24
C ALA A 147 -20.67 -5.40 -9.05
N ARG A 148 -21.68 -4.54 -9.05
CA ARG A 148 -23.10 -4.94 -9.02
C ARG A 148 -23.46 -5.80 -10.23
N ASN A 149 -23.06 -5.37 -11.43
CA ASN A 149 -23.29 -6.13 -12.66
C ASN A 149 -22.60 -7.51 -12.63
N ASP A 150 -21.39 -7.60 -12.08
CA ASP A 150 -20.67 -8.87 -11.96
C ASP A 150 -21.35 -9.84 -10.98
N ARG A 151 -21.87 -9.34 -9.86
CA ARG A 151 -22.71 -10.14 -8.94
C ARG A 151 -24.01 -10.60 -9.61
N ASP A 152 -24.67 -9.72 -10.34
CA ASP A 152 -25.94 -10.07 -11.02
C ASP A 152 -25.70 -11.12 -12.11
N GLU A 153 -24.56 -11.04 -12.81
CA GLU A 153 -24.11 -12.07 -13.75
C GLU A 153 -23.81 -13.40 -13.04
N VAL A 154 -23.16 -13.38 -11.87
CA VAL A 154 -22.94 -14.58 -11.05
C VAL A 154 -24.27 -15.23 -10.68
N VAL A 155 -25.23 -14.47 -10.15
CA VAL A 155 -26.58 -14.96 -9.80
C VAL A 155 -27.29 -15.53 -11.03
N ARG A 156 -27.19 -14.83 -12.16
CA ARG A 156 -27.75 -15.28 -13.43
C ARG A 156 -27.14 -16.61 -13.88
N ILE A 157 -25.83 -16.78 -13.85
CA ILE A 157 -25.17 -18.05 -14.20
C ILE A 157 -25.62 -19.18 -13.27
N LEU A 158 -25.69 -18.92 -11.95
CA LEU A 158 -26.18 -19.88 -10.96
C LEU A 158 -27.62 -20.32 -11.22
N SER A 159 -28.47 -19.43 -11.71
CA SER A 159 -29.87 -19.77 -12.04
C SER A 159 -29.98 -20.75 -13.22
N TYR A 160 -29.06 -20.69 -14.18
CA TYR A 160 -29.00 -21.60 -15.34
C TYR A 160 -28.31 -22.93 -15.05
N LEU A 161 -27.57 -23.05 -13.95
CA LEU A 161 -26.93 -24.31 -13.55
C LEU A 161 -27.98 -25.33 -13.09
N PRO A 162 -27.81 -26.63 -13.43
CA PRO A 162 -28.66 -27.70 -12.93
C PRO A 162 -28.73 -27.70 -11.40
N ALA A 163 -29.91 -28.01 -10.83
CA ALA A 163 -30.11 -28.11 -9.39
C ALA A 163 -29.04 -28.94 -8.63
N PRO A 164 -28.60 -30.13 -9.11
CA PRO A 164 -27.60 -30.91 -8.39
C PRO A 164 -26.21 -30.25 -8.37
N GLU A 165 -25.87 -29.43 -9.35
CA GLU A 165 -24.59 -28.70 -9.39
C GLU A 165 -24.66 -27.45 -8.52
N ARG A 166 -25.78 -26.71 -8.58
CA ARG A 166 -26.03 -25.54 -7.73
C ARG A 166 -26.01 -25.89 -6.25
N ALA A 167 -26.57 -27.05 -5.88
CA ALA A 167 -26.55 -27.56 -4.51
C ALA A 167 -25.14 -27.82 -3.97
N ARG A 168 -24.14 -28.03 -4.84
CA ARG A 168 -22.74 -28.22 -4.45
C ARG A 168 -21.99 -26.91 -4.23
N ILE A 169 -22.56 -25.77 -4.63
CA ILE A 169 -21.91 -24.45 -4.58
C ILE A 169 -22.83 -23.38 -3.94
N PRO A 170 -23.36 -23.60 -2.72
CA PRO A 170 -24.26 -22.64 -2.07
C PRO A 170 -23.55 -21.35 -1.62
N GLU A 171 -22.23 -21.39 -1.45
CA GLU A 171 -21.47 -20.27 -0.88
C GLU A 171 -21.09 -19.19 -1.90
N VAL A 172 -21.11 -19.47 -3.21
CA VAL A 172 -20.68 -18.50 -4.22
C VAL A 172 -21.58 -17.27 -4.28
N GLU A 173 -22.89 -17.46 -4.18
CA GLU A 173 -23.84 -16.34 -4.15
C GLU A 173 -23.58 -15.44 -2.93
N LYS A 174 -23.40 -16.04 -1.76
CA LYS A 174 -23.07 -15.31 -0.53
C LYS A 174 -21.74 -14.57 -0.64
N THR A 175 -20.71 -15.21 -1.20
CA THR A 175 -19.40 -14.59 -1.44
C THR A 175 -19.52 -13.39 -2.37
N ALA A 176 -20.23 -13.52 -3.51
CA ALA A 176 -20.42 -12.43 -4.45
C ALA A 176 -21.16 -11.24 -3.82
N ASN A 177 -22.22 -11.53 -3.05
CA ASN A 177 -22.97 -10.51 -2.31
C ASN A 177 -22.08 -9.80 -1.26
N ALA A 178 -21.29 -10.56 -0.51
CA ALA A 178 -20.37 -10.00 0.49
C ALA A 178 -19.31 -9.09 -0.16
N LEU A 179 -18.68 -9.53 -1.26
CA LEU A 179 -17.67 -8.73 -1.97
C LEU A 179 -18.24 -7.41 -2.46
N VAL A 180 -19.45 -7.40 -3.05
CA VAL A 180 -20.09 -6.15 -3.49
C VAL A 180 -20.38 -5.23 -2.33
N GLN A 181 -20.91 -5.74 -1.22
CA GLN A 181 -21.14 -4.93 -0.02
C GLN A 181 -19.84 -4.29 0.49
N LYS A 182 -18.70 -4.98 0.38
CA LYS A 182 -17.39 -4.42 0.77
C LYS A 182 -16.88 -3.37 -0.19
N ILE A 183 -17.02 -3.61 -1.49
CA ILE A 183 -16.67 -2.62 -2.52
C ILE A 183 -17.48 -1.34 -2.30
N GLU A 184 -18.79 -1.46 -2.04
CA GLU A 184 -19.65 -0.31 -1.73
C GLU A 184 -19.22 0.43 -0.46
N ALA A 185 -18.94 -0.29 0.63
CA ALA A 185 -18.50 0.31 1.88
C ALA A 185 -17.18 1.07 1.74
N ILE A 186 -16.19 0.48 1.05
CA ILE A 186 -14.89 1.11 0.80
C ILE A 186 -15.05 2.33 -0.11
N ALA A 187 -15.82 2.21 -1.19
CA ALA A 187 -16.09 3.33 -2.10
C ALA A 187 -16.76 4.52 -1.39
N MET A 188 -17.76 4.26 -0.53
CA MET A 188 -18.40 5.31 0.28
C MET A 188 -17.42 5.96 1.27
N ALA A 189 -16.55 5.19 1.91
CA ALA A 189 -15.53 5.72 2.81
C ALA A 189 -14.52 6.61 2.07
N MET A 190 -14.09 6.19 0.87
CA MET A 190 -13.19 6.96 0.03
C MET A 190 -13.84 8.24 -0.52
N ALA A 191 -15.11 8.19 -0.93
CA ALA A 191 -15.84 9.35 -1.39
C ALA A 191 -16.06 10.38 -0.27
N ARG A 192 -16.34 9.92 0.97
CA ARG A 192 -16.40 10.79 2.14
C ARG A 192 -15.03 11.44 2.43
N SER A 193 -13.95 10.66 2.44
CA SER A 193 -12.60 11.16 2.66
C SER A 193 -12.19 12.20 1.60
N ALA A 194 -12.54 11.98 0.34
CA ALA A 194 -12.26 12.93 -0.74
C ALA A 194 -12.94 14.29 -0.50
N ARG A 195 -14.19 14.28 -0.01
CA ARG A 195 -14.92 15.52 0.34
C ARG A 195 -14.31 16.22 1.56
N GLU A 196 -13.88 15.47 2.57
CA GLU A 196 -13.26 16.02 3.79
C GLU A 196 -11.88 16.66 3.52
N MET A 197 -11.09 16.10 2.60
CA MET A 197 -9.77 16.63 2.25
C MET A 197 -9.81 17.90 1.39
N GLY A 198 -10.88 18.10 0.60
CA GLY A 198 -11.32 19.41 0.08
C GLY A 198 -10.22 20.38 -0.37
N GLY A 199 -9.21 19.90 -1.12
CA GLY A 199 -8.15 20.74 -1.71
C GLY A 199 -6.86 20.91 -0.89
N ARG A 200 -6.77 20.38 0.34
CA ARG A 200 -5.53 20.42 1.12
C ARG A 200 -4.62 19.26 0.74
N THR A 201 -3.64 19.52 -0.12
CA THR A 201 -2.68 18.50 -0.58
C THR A 201 -1.40 18.53 0.25
N LEU A 202 -0.77 17.36 0.39
CA LEU A 202 0.54 17.25 1.04
C LEU A 202 1.58 18.18 0.39
N ALA A 203 1.55 18.27 -0.95
CA ALA A 203 2.42 19.15 -1.73
C ALA A 203 2.22 20.64 -1.38
N ALA A 204 0.98 21.10 -1.21
CA ALA A 204 0.71 22.49 -0.82
C ALA A 204 1.26 22.81 0.58
N ILE A 205 1.10 21.87 1.53
CA ILE A 205 1.65 22.03 2.89
C ILE A 205 3.18 22.05 2.84
N ASP A 206 3.81 21.18 2.05
CA ASP A 206 5.28 21.12 1.93
C ASP A 206 5.86 22.40 1.31
N VAL A 207 5.18 23.00 0.34
CA VAL A 207 5.55 24.32 -0.22
C VAL A 207 5.43 25.43 0.82
N GLU A 208 4.33 25.47 1.58
CA GLU A 208 4.13 26.48 2.65
C GLU A 208 5.19 26.34 3.74
N ILE A 209 5.55 25.10 4.13
CA ILE A 209 6.64 24.84 5.08
C ILE A 209 7.97 25.35 4.51
N ALA A 210 8.31 25.00 3.27
CA ALA A 210 9.57 25.40 2.65
C ALA A 210 9.68 26.93 2.54
N GLN A 211 8.58 27.61 2.21
CA GLN A 211 8.51 29.06 2.17
C GLN A 211 8.80 29.66 3.55
N LEU A 212 8.09 29.23 4.59
CA LEU A 212 8.31 29.70 5.97
C LEU A 212 9.71 29.36 6.50
N GLU A 213 10.31 28.24 6.08
CA GLU A 213 11.69 27.90 6.44
C GLU A 213 12.72 28.82 5.75
N SER A 214 12.45 29.26 4.53
CA SER A 214 13.31 30.17 3.77
C SER A 214 13.23 31.64 4.22
N GLU A 215 12.08 32.08 4.72
CA GLU A 215 11.85 33.42 5.27
C GLU A 215 12.48 33.61 6.67
N ALA A 216 13.32 32.66 7.11
CA ALA A 216 13.93 32.65 8.43
C ALA A 216 14.97 33.78 8.61
N ASN A 217 14.51 34.95 9.08
CA ASN A 217 15.38 36.04 9.54
C ASN A 217 15.77 35.85 11.03
N PRO A 218 17.07 35.80 11.39
CA PRO A 218 17.56 35.69 12.77
C PRO A 218 17.33 36.94 13.63
N PHE A 219 17.15 38.12 13.03
CA PHE A 219 17.12 39.39 13.76
C PHE A 219 15.72 39.86 14.17
N ASP A 220 14.67 39.15 13.76
CA ASP A 220 13.27 39.48 14.08
C ASP A 220 12.66 38.42 15.02
N THR A 221 12.87 38.60 16.32
CA THR A 221 12.47 37.65 17.36
C THR A 221 10.94 37.49 17.42
N ALA A 222 10.17 38.56 17.34
CA ALA A 222 8.70 38.52 17.41
C ALA A 222 8.06 37.82 16.20
N ARG A 223 8.53 38.08 14.96
CA ARG A 223 8.07 37.33 13.79
C ARG A 223 8.61 35.89 13.77
N SER A 224 9.75 35.63 14.40
CA SER A 224 10.29 34.27 14.47
C SER A 224 9.42 33.33 15.32
N GLU A 225 8.87 33.79 16.45
CA GLU A 225 8.03 32.96 17.31
C GLU A 225 6.69 32.58 16.64
N THR A 226 6.02 33.55 16.02
CA THR A 226 4.76 33.32 15.30
C THR A 226 4.96 32.36 14.13
N ARG A 227 6.07 32.49 13.39
CA ARG A 227 6.48 31.56 12.34
C ARG A 227 6.77 30.17 12.87
N VAL A 228 7.50 30.03 13.98
CA VAL A 228 7.79 28.73 14.60
C VAL A 228 6.49 28.04 15.03
N ARG A 229 5.53 28.77 15.60
CA ARG A 229 4.20 28.23 15.94
C ARG A 229 3.45 27.76 14.69
N ARG A 230 3.43 28.57 13.63
CA ARG A 230 2.80 28.22 12.35
C ARG A 230 3.45 26.98 11.73
N LEU A 231 4.78 26.90 11.78
CA LEU A 231 5.54 25.78 11.24
C LEU A 231 5.34 24.50 12.06
N ALA A 232 5.23 24.60 13.39
CA ALA A 232 4.84 23.48 14.23
C ALA A 232 3.42 22.97 13.91
N GLN A 233 2.48 23.88 13.67
CA GLN A 233 1.12 23.55 13.23
C GLN A 233 1.14 22.86 11.86
N LEU A 234 1.81 23.42 10.85
CA LEU A 234 1.87 22.85 9.51
C LEU A 234 2.54 21.47 9.49
N ARG A 235 3.60 21.26 10.28
CA ARG A 235 4.23 19.94 10.42
C ARG A 235 3.30 18.92 11.07
N ARG A 236 2.40 19.34 11.96
CA ARG A 236 1.36 18.47 12.52
C ARG A 236 0.28 18.16 11.48
N GLU A 237 -0.19 19.17 10.75
CA GLU A 237 -1.14 19.00 9.64
C GLU A 237 -0.58 18.04 8.57
N ARG A 238 0.70 18.20 8.20
CA ARG A 238 1.42 17.31 7.27
C ARG A 238 1.34 15.84 7.68
N ARG A 239 1.57 15.54 8.97
CA ARG A 239 1.49 14.16 9.48
C ARG A 239 0.09 13.60 9.36
N VAL A 240 -0.93 14.40 9.68
CA VAL A 240 -2.33 13.98 9.57
C VAL A 240 -2.73 13.69 8.11
N VAL A 241 -2.32 14.55 7.17
CA VAL A 241 -2.59 14.34 5.74
C VAL A 241 -1.85 13.11 5.21
N MET A 242 -0.58 12.93 5.58
CA MET A 242 0.20 11.74 5.19
C MET A 242 -0.42 10.44 5.73
N ASP A 243 -0.92 10.45 6.97
CA ASP A 243 -1.62 9.29 7.54
C ASP A 243 -2.95 9.02 6.81
N ALA A 244 -3.67 10.07 6.42
CA ALA A 244 -4.90 9.95 5.63
C ALA A 244 -4.64 9.38 4.23
N ASP A 245 -3.57 9.83 3.55
CA ASP A 245 -3.14 9.30 2.26
C ASP A 245 -2.77 7.82 2.36
N ARG A 246 -2.05 7.41 3.41
CA ARG A 246 -1.72 6.00 3.65
C ARG A 246 -2.98 5.13 3.80
N VAL A 247 -3.99 5.62 4.51
CA VAL A 247 -5.28 4.91 4.65
C VAL A 247 -6.03 4.85 3.32
N ARG A 248 -5.97 5.92 2.53
CA ARG A 248 -6.56 5.95 1.19
C ARG A 248 -5.92 4.90 0.27
N ASP A 249 -4.59 4.81 0.24
CA ASP A 249 -3.87 3.83 -0.57
C ASP A 249 -4.23 2.38 -0.19
N GLN A 250 -4.37 2.12 1.12
CA GLN A 250 -4.83 0.82 1.61
C GLN A 250 -6.25 0.50 1.13
N ASN A 251 -7.16 1.47 1.20
CA ASN A 251 -8.53 1.31 0.71
C ASN A 251 -8.59 1.06 -0.80
N VAL A 252 -7.74 1.73 -1.60
CA VAL A 252 -7.60 1.46 -3.05
C VAL A 252 -7.20 0.00 -3.27
N ALA A 253 -6.14 -0.47 -2.60
CA ALA A 253 -5.66 -1.84 -2.75
C ALA A 253 -6.71 -2.88 -2.35
N HIS A 254 -7.47 -2.62 -1.27
CA HIS A 254 -8.56 -3.50 -0.84
C HIS A 254 -9.71 -3.53 -1.85
N LEU A 255 -10.10 -2.36 -2.39
CA LEU A 255 -11.13 -2.25 -3.41
C LEU A 255 -10.74 -3.03 -4.69
N GLU A 256 -9.49 -2.88 -5.14
CA GLU A 256 -8.98 -3.63 -6.29
C GLU A 256 -8.95 -5.14 -6.03
N SER A 257 -8.52 -5.55 -4.84
CA SER A 257 -8.46 -6.96 -4.43
C SER A 257 -9.86 -7.60 -4.42
N CYS A 258 -10.85 -6.93 -3.83
CA CYS A 258 -12.23 -7.40 -3.81
C CYS A 258 -12.83 -7.46 -5.23
N ARG A 259 -12.53 -6.47 -6.08
CA ARG A 259 -12.98 -6.45 -7.48
C ARG A 259 -12.41 -7.63 -8.27
N LEU A 260 -11.11 -7.87 -8.17
CA LEU A 260 -10.45 -8.99 -8.85
C LEU A 260 -10.97 -10.35 -8.35
N ALA A 261 -11.22 -10.47 -7.05
CA ALA A 261 -11.81 -11.68 -6.49
C ALA A 261 -13.22 -11.95 -7.06
N LEU A 262 -14.05 -10.91 -7.19
CA LEU A 262 -15.38 -11.03 -7.79
C LEU A 262 -15.32 -11.42 -9.28
N GLU A 263 -14.40 -10.81 -10.03
CA GLU A 263 -14.17 -11.13 -11.45
C GLU A 263 -13.71 -12.59 -11.64
N ASN A 264 -12.82 -13.07 -10.77
CA ASN A 264 -12.36 -14.46 -10.78
C ASN A 264 -13.50 -15.44 -10.49
N VAL A 265 -14.30 -15.19 -9.44
CA VAL A 265 -15.48 -16.01 -9.11
C VAL A 265 -16.43 -16.09 -10.31
N ARG A 266 -16.70 -14.96 -10.98
CA ARG A 266 -17.53 -14.91 -12.19
C ARG A 266 -16.92 -15.72 -13.33
N LEU A 267 -15.62 -15.55 -13.60
CA LEU A 267 -14.92 -16.26 -14.68
C LEU A 267 -14.97 -17.78 -14.47
N ASP A 268 -14.75 -18.26 -13.25
CA ASP A 268 -14.75 -19.69 -12.97
C ASP A 268 -16.15 -20.30 -12.97
N LEU A 269 -17.18 -19.52 -12.64
CA LEU A 269 -18.58 -19.91 -12.89
C LEU A 269 -18.89 -20.01 -14.39
N VAL A 270 -18.41 -19.06 -15.21
CA VAL A 270 -18.56 -19.15 -16.67
C VAL A 270 -17.86 -20.41 -17.19
N ARG A 271 -16.64 -20.70 -16.71
CA ARG A 271 -15.90 -21.91 -17.10
C ARG A 271 -16.58 -23.19 -16.65
N LEU A 272 -17.17 -23.20 -15.45
CA LEU A 272 -17.96 -24.33 -14.96
C LEU A 272 -19.14 -24.58 -15.90
N ARG A 273 -19.88 -23.52 -16.26
CA ARG A 273 -21.00 -23.60 -17.21
C ARG A 273 -20.59 -24.14 -18.58
N THR A 274 -19.38 -23.82 -19.06
CA THR A 274 -18.87 -24.33 -20.35
C THR A 274 -18.17 -25.69 -20.23
N GLY A 275 -18.14 -26.32 -19.04
CA GLY A 275 -17.47 -27.60 -18.80
C GLY A 275 -15.93 -27.54 -18.70
N ASN A 276 -15.35 -26.33 -18.65
CA ASN A 276 -13.89 -26.10 -18.60
C ASN A 276 -13.35 -25.92 -17.17
N SER A 277 -14.18 -26.07 -16.13
CA SER A 277 -13.80 -25.99 -14.72
C SER A 277 -14.58 -27.01 -13.90
N SER A 278 -14.06 -27.35 -12.72
CA SER A 278 -14.72 -28.25 -11.79
C SER A 278 -15.44 -27.47 -10.68
N VAL A 279 -16.49 -28.06 -10.13
CA VAL A 279 -17.22 -27.57 -8.94
C VAL A 279 -16.24 -27.30 -7.79
N GLN A 280 -15.27 -28.19 -7.58
CA GLN A 280 -14.27 -28.06 -6.51
C GLN A 280 -13.42 -26.80 -6.66
N ASN A 281 -13.01 -26.46 -7.89
CA ASN A 281 -12.22 -25.27 -8.16
C ASN A 281 -13.03 -24.00 -7.87
N VAL A 282 -14.30 -23.97 -8.29
CA VAL A 282 -15.21 -22.85 -8.00
C VAL A 282 -15.40 -22.67 -6.49
N THR A 283 -15.60 -23.76 -5.74
CA THR A 283 -15.75 -23.70 -4.28
C THR A 283 -14.47 -23.17 -3.61
N GLN A 284 -13.29 -23.64 -4.01
CA GLN A 284 -12.01 -23.15 -3.46
C GLN A 284 -11.82 -21.65 -3.69
N ILE A 285 -12.17 -21.15 -4.87
CA ILE A 285 -12.03 -19.73 -5.21
C ILE A 285 -13.05 -18.89 -4.43
N ALA A 286 -14.27 -19.39 -4.25
CA ALA A 286 -15.27 -18.75 -3.42
C ALA A 286 -14.85 -18.66 -1.95
N GLU A 287 -14.24 -19.72 -1.41
CA GLU A 287 -13.71 -19.76 -0.05
C GLU A 287 -12.55 -18.77 0.13
N GLN A 288 -11.61 -18.73 -0.82
CA GLN A 288 -10.50 -17.77 -0.83
C GLN A 288 -10.99 -16.33 -0.91
N ALA A 289 -11.96 -16.05 -1.78
CA ALA A 289 -12.55 -14.74 -1.94
C ALA A 289 -13.32 -14.31 -0.68
N MET A 290 -14.00 -15.24 0.00
CA MET A 290 -14.66 -14.95 1.27
C MET A 290 -13.65 -14.74 2.42
N ALA A 291 -12.53 -15.47 2.42
CA ALA A 291 -11.43 -15.24 3.35
C ALA A 291 -10.84 -13.84 3.16
N LEU A 292 -10.57 -13.44 1.91
CA LEU A 292 -10.12 -12.09 1.57
C LEU A 292 -11.11 -11.02 2.05
N ALA A 293 -12.42 -11.22 1.82
CA ALA A 293 -13.43 -10.27 2.28
C ALA A 293 -13.41 -10.08 3.81
N ARG A 294 -13.23 -11.17 4.58
CA ARG A 294 -13.09 -11.13 6.04
C ARG A 294 -11.80 -10.44 6.50
N GLU A 295 -10.69 -10.69 5.80
CA GLU A 295 -9.41 -10.03 6.12
C GLU A 295 -9.49 -8.52 5.89
N VAL A 296 -10.11 -8.09 4.80
CA VAL A 296 -10.37 -6.68 4.50
C VAL A 296 -11.26 -6.05 5.56
N ASP A 297 -12.32 -6.75 6.00
CA ASP A 297 -13.19 -6.28 7.08
C ASP A 297 -12.44 -6.05 8.39
N LEU A 298 -11.61 -7.03 8.79
CA LEU A 298 -10.80 -6.93 10.00
C LEU A 298 -9.78 -5.78 9.90
N ALA A 299 -9.15 -5.61 8.74
CA ALA A 299 -8.20 -4.53 8.50
C ALA A 299 -8.88 -3.15 8.59
N VAL A 300 -10.05 -3.00 7.97
CA VAL A 300 -10.83 -1.75 7.99
C VAL A 300 -11.36 -1.46 9.41
N ALA A 301 -11.85 -2.47 10.12
CA ALA A 301 -12.30 -2.33 11.50
C ALA A 301 -11.16 -1.91 12.45
N ALA A 302 -10.01 -2.59 12.37
CA ALA A 302 -8.83 -2.26 13.17
C ALA A 302 -8.34 -0.83 12.89
N ALA A 303 -8.35 -0.39 11.62
CA ALA A 303 -8.00 0.98 11.27
C ALA A 303 -8.99 2.01 11.86
N GLY A 304 -10.29 1.67 11.91
CA GLY A 304 -11.32 2.48 12.56
C GLY A 304 -11.11 2.63 14.06
N GLU A 305 -10.87 1.52 14.76
CA GLU A 305 -10.64 1.50 16.22
C GLU A 305 -9.41 2.33 16.62
N VAL A 306 -8.29 2.19 15.91
CA VAL A 306 -7.07 2.98 16.16
C VAL A 306 -7.34 4.48 16.01
N ARG A 307 -8.13 4.86 15.00
CA ARG A 307 -8.53 6.26 14.79
C ARG A 307 -9.38 6.78 15.93
N ASP A 308 -10.35 5.99 16.40
CA ASP A 308 -11.27 6.41 17.46
C ASP A 308 -10.56 6.50 18.82
N LEU A 309 -9.68 5.54 19.14
CA LEU A 309 -8.80 5.61 20.32
C LEU A 309 -7.89 6.86 20.29
N THR A 310 -7.39 7.22 19.12
CA THR A 310 -6.55 8.42 18.94
C THR A 310 -7.37 9.70 19.16
N LYS A 311 -8.62 9.75 18.67
CA LYS A 311 -9.53 10.88 18.90
C LYS A 311 -9.87 11.06 20.39
N VAL A 312 -10.20 9.97 21.08
CA VAL A 312 -10.52 9.99 22.52
C VAL A 312 -9.32 10.43 23.36
N ARG A 313 -8.11 10.02 23.00
CA ARG A 313 -6.90 10.50 23.68
C ARG A 313 -6.70 12.00 23.48
N SER A 314 -6.94 12.50 22.27
CA SER A 314 -6.82 13.94 21.98
C SER A 314 -7.81 14.79 22.79
N SER A 315 -9.05 14.35 22.96
CA SER A 315 -10.06 15.08 23.73
C SER A 315 -9.78 15.09 25.23
N ARG A 316 -9.22 14.00 25.79
CA ARG A 316 -8.81 13.97 27.21
C ARG A 316 -7.59 14.82 27.54
N THR A 317 -6.75 15.15 26.56
CA THR A 317 -5.54 15.97 26.79
C THR A 317 -5.83 17.47 26.65
N SER A 318 -7.06 17.84 26.28
CA SER A 318 -7.48 19.24 26.06
C SER A 318 -8.52 19.72 27.09
N ALA A 319 -8.79 18.92 28.13
CA ALA A 319 -9.55 19.27 29.33
C ALA A 319 -8.60 19.27 30.54
#